data_AF-A0A962WEE3-F1
#
_entry.id   AF-A0A962WEE3-F1
#
_cell.length_a   1.000
_cell.length_b   1.000
_cell.length_c   1.000
_cell.angle_alpha   90.00
_cell.angle_beta   90.00
_cell.angle_gamma   90.00
#
_symmetry.space_group_name_H-M   'P 1'
#
loop_
_entity.id
_entity.type
_entity.pdbx_description
1 polymer ?
#
loop_
_entity_poly.entity_id
_entity_poly.type
_entity_poly.pdbx_seq_one_letter_code
_entity_poly.pdbx_strand_id
1 'polypeptide(L)'
;YTKGHAGLACQACHESIHGLYPVTPSVDTTTYKQAAQYNPDGSHGPMKCAACHETNASGVPNIALGQTYNGKKIDNDFDAAVSWMHANAPDMGGAIPGAGH
;
A
#
# COMPACT_ATOMS: atom_id res chain seq x y z
N TYR A 1 -10.85 -14.59 0.53
CA TYR A 1 -9.63 -13.84 0.17
C TYR A 1 -9.24 -13.01 1.39
N THR A 2 -7.95 -12.79 1.65
CA THR A 2 -7.50 -11.93 2.76
C THR A 2 -7.29 -10.53 2.22
N LYS A 3 -7.92 -9.53 2.84
CA LYS A 3 -7.84 -8.12 2.48
C LYS A 3 -7.34 -7.30 3.66
N GLY A 4 -6.78 -6.13 3.36
CA GLY A 4 -6.31 -5.14 4.32
C GLY A 4 -6.89 -3.76 4.01
N HIS A 5 -6.09 -2.73 4.30
CA HIS A 5 -6.45 -1.33 4.09
C HIS A 5 -7.17 -1.07 2.76
N ALA A 6 -8.31 -0.35 2.81
CA ALA A 6 -9.19 -0.08 1.67
C ALA A 6 -9.66 -1.32 0.88
N GLY A 7 -9.60 -2.52 1.49
CA GLY A 7 -9.92 -3.78 0.84
C GLY A 7 -8.87 -4.28 -0.15
N LEU A 8 -7.64 -3.75 -0.09
CA LEU A 8 -6.53 -4.21 -0.91
C LEU A 8 -6.13 -5.63 -0.52
N ALA A 9 -5.78 -6.47 -1.50
CA ALA A 9 -5.21 -7.77 -1.22
C ALA A 9 -3.85 -7.61 -0.52
N CYS A 10 -3.53 -8.45 0.47
CA CYS A 10 -2.23 -8.38 1.18
C CYS A 10 -1.03 -8.41 0.21
N GLN A 11 -1.20 -9.12 -0.90
CA GLN A 11 -0.28 -9.24 -2.02
C GLN A 11 0.10 -7.92 -2.68
N ALA A 12 -0.78 -6.91 -2.61
CA ALA A 12 -0.49 -5.58 -3.13
C ALA A 12 0.63 -4.89 -2.35
N CYS A 13 0.70 -5.11 -1.03
CA CYS A 13 1.72 -4.52 -0.15
C CYS A 13 2.88 -5.47 0.22
N HIS A 14 2.74 -6.77 -0.05
CA HIS A 14 3.77 -7.79 0.24
C HIS A 14 4.34 -8.45 -1.02
N GLU A 15 4.28 -7.77 -2.17
CA GLU A 15 4.80 -8.25 -3.45
C GLU A 15 4.44 -9.72 -3.73
N SER A 16 3.18 -10.00 -4.07
CA SER A 16 2.94 -11.29 -4.73
C SER A 16 3.05 -11.14 -6.21
N ILE A 17 4.03 -11.85 -6.78
CA ILE A 17 4.10 -12.05 -8.23
C ILE A 17 2.76 -12.55 -8.76
N HIS A 18 2.04 -13.39 -7.99
CA HIS A 18 0.75 -13.96 -8.37
C HIS A 18 -0.47 -13.05 -8.11
N GLY A 19 -0.30 -11.94 -7.38
CA GLY A 19 -1.38 -10.99 -7.09
C GLY A 19 -1.43 -9.81 -8.06
N LEU A 20 -0.30 -9.50 -8.70
CA LEU A 20 -0.15 -8.43 -9.68
C LEU A 20 0.17 -8.95 -11.08
N TYR A 21 0.78 -10.14 -11.23
CA TYR A 21 1.09 -10.75 -12.52
C TYR A 21 0.35 -12.08 -12.72
N PRO A 22 -0.20 -12.34 -13.92
CA PRO A 22 -0.74 -13.65 -14.24
C PRO A 22 0.38 -14.70 -14.15
N VAL A 23 0.09 -15.82 -13.47
CA VAL A 23 1.00 -16.96 -13.39
C VAL A 23 0.94 -17.72 -14.70
N THR A 24 1.78 -17.33 -15.65
CA THR A 24 1.95 -18.06 -16.91
C THR A 24 3.35 -18.66 -16.96
N PRO A 25 3.56 -19.76 -17.72
CA PRO A 25 4.89 -20.35 -17.88
C PRO A 25 5.93 -19.37 -18.46
N SER A 26 5.48 -18.29 -19.08
CA SER A 26 6.29 -17.23 -19.67
C SER A 26 6.21 -15.96 -18.81
N VAL A 27 7.30 -15.20 -18.75
CA VAL A 27 7.27 -13.88 -18.10
C VAL A 27 6.30 -12.97 -18.87
N ASP A 28 5.20 -12.56 -18.23
CA ASP A 28 4.31 -11.54 -18.79
C ASP A 28 4.95 -10.15 -18.64
N THR A 29 5.71 -9.78 -19.67
CA THR A 29 6.38 -8.47 -19.73
C THR A 29 5.40 -7.28 -19.80
N THR A 30 4.14 -7.51 -20.18
CA THR A 30 3.12 -6.47 -20.27
C THR A 30 2.64 -6.11 -18.86
N THR A 31 2.24 -7.11 -18.09
CA THR A 31 1.82 -6.89 -16.70
C THR A 31 3.00 -6.43 -15.83
N TYR A 32 4.22 -6.92 -16.12
CA TYR A 32 5.44 -6.43 -15.47
C TYR A 32 5.67 -4.92 -15.64
N LYS A 33 5.39 -4.37 -16.83
CA LYS A 33 5.50 -2.93 -17.09
C LYS A 33 4.35 -2.13 -16.46
N GLN A 34 3.15 -2.71 -16.36
CA GLN A 34 2.02 -2.07 -15.71
C GLN A 34 2.24 -1.93 -14.20
N ALA A 35 2.92 -2.89 -13.55
CA ALA A 35 3.16 -2.82 -12.11
C ALA A 35 3.99 -1.59 -11.69
N ALA A 36 4.92 -1.16 -12.53
CA ALA A 36 5.71 0.07 -12.29
C ALA A 36 4.87 1.35 -12.30
N GLN A 37 3.68 1.32 -12.91
CA GLN A 37 2.78 2.48 -12.98
C GLN A 37 2.10 2.76 -11.64
N TYR A 38 2.07 1.80 -10.73
CA TYR A 38 1.35 1.93 -9.47
C TYR A 38 2.08 2.78 -8.43
N ASN A 39 3.41 2.74 -8.41
CA ASN A 39 4.20 3.61 -7.55
C ASN A 39 4.65 4.85 -8.35
N PRO A 40 4.47 6.07 -7.82
CA PRO A 40 4.81 7.30 -8.55
C PRO A 40 6.31 7.47 -8.82
N ASP A 41 7.16 6.77 -8.08
CA ASP A 41 8.61 6.73 -8.31
C ASP A 41 9.03 5.69 -9.37
N GLY A 42 8.07 4.99 -9.98
CA GLY A 42 8.33 3.95 -10.97
C GLY A 42 8.94 2.67 -10.39
N SER A 43 9.05 2.56 -9.06
CA SER A 43 9.62 1.38 -8.42
C SER A 43 8.72 0.16 -8.62
N HIS A 44 9.33 -0.93 -9.05
CA HIS A 44 8.71 -2.24 -9.06
C HIS A 44 8.72 -2.76 -7.62
N GLY A 45 7.55 -3.03 -7.06
CA GLY A 45 7.47 -3.63 -5.73
C GLY A 45 6.12 -3.44 -5.05
N PRO A 46 6.05 -3.51 -3.70
CA PRO A 46 4.78 -3.38 -3.03
C PRO A 46 4.24 -1.98 -3.28
N MET A 47 2.92 -1.87 -3.37
CA MET A 47 2.25 -0.59 -3.48
C MET A 47 2.59 0.25 -2.25
N LYS A 48 3.21 1.41 -2.50
CA LYS A 48 3.55 2.38 -1.46
C LYS A 48 2.36 3.27 -1.16
N CYS A 49 2.40 3.95 -0.02
CA CYS A 49 1.35 4.90 0.36
C CYS A 49 1.15 6.00 -0.68
N ALA A 50 2.23 6.39 -1.37
CA ALA A 50 2.24 7.40 -2.43
C ALA A 50 1.42 7.03 -3.67
N ALA A 51 1.00 5.77 -3.82
CA ALA A 51 0.09 5.36 -4.88
C ALA A 51 -1.32 5.99 -4.74
N CYS A 52 -1.72 6.33 -3.50
CA CYS A 52 -3.05 6.87 -3.20
C CYS A 52 -3.01 8.18 -2.41
N HIS A 53 -1.96 8.41 -1.62
CA HIS A 53 -1.85 9.56 -0.72
C HIS A 53 -0.74 10.50 -1.16
N GLU A 54 -0.89 11.78 -0.86
CA GLU A 54 0.27 12.67 -0.77
C GLU A 54 1.12 12.27 0.43
N THR A 55 2.41 12.04 0.18
CA THR A 55 3.38 11.63 1.19
C THR A 55 4.47 12.65 1.37
N ASN A 56 5.08 12.66 2.55
CA ASN A 56 6.32 13.38 2.78
C ASN A 56 7.53 12.67 2.15
N ALA A 57 8.73 13.22 2.38
CA ALA A 57 9.98 12.67 1.85
C ALA A 57 10.32 11.26 2.36
N SER A 58 9.76 10.84 3.51
CA SER A 58 9.91 9.48 4.04
C SER A 58 8.87 8.50 3.46
N GLY A 59 7.98 8.94 2.56
CA GLY A 59 6.90 8.11 2.02
C GLY A 59 5.72 7.93 2.97
N VAL A 60 5.68 8.66 4.08
CA VAL A 60 4.58 8.63 5.05
C VAL A 60 3.46 9.59 4.60
N PRO A 61 2.18 9.16 4.59
CA PRO A 61 1.07 10.03 4.23
C PRO A 61 0.99 11.28 5.09
N ASN A 62 0.68 12.43 4.47
CA ASN A 62 0.49 13.69 5.19
C ASN A 62 -0.62 13.58 6.26
N ILE A 63 -1.63 12.73 6.03
CA ILE A 63 -2.70 12.44 6.98
C ILE A 63 -2.24 11.72 8.26
N ALA A 64 -1.04 11.11 8.24
CA ALA A 64 -0.44 10.43 9.38
C ALA A 64 0.56 11.30 10.14
N LEU A 65 0.76 12.57 9.74
CA LEU A 65 1.66 13.48 10.43
C LEU A 65 1.13 13.79 11.85
N GLY A 66 2.06 13.83 12.81
CA GLY A 66 1.74 14.02 14.23
C GLY A 66 1.20 12.78 14.95
N GLN A 67 0.97 11.68 14.23
CA GLN A 67 0.55 10.42 14.85
C GLN A 67 1.70 9.75 15.60
N THR A 68 1.33 9.01 16.65
CA THR A 68 2.26 8.23 17.48
C THR A 68 1.71 6.81 17.61
N TYR A 69 2.58 5.83 17.41
CA TYR A 69 2.27 4.41 17.58
C TYR A 69 3.30 3.77 18.52
N ASN A 70 2.82 3.09 19.57
CA ASN A 70 3.67 2.47 20.60
C ASN A 70 4.73 3.43 21.19
N GLY A 71 4.35 4.69 21.46
CA GLY A 71 5.24 5.72 21.99
C GLY A 71 6.26 6.30 21.01
N LYS A 72 6.25 5.85 19.75
CA LYS A 72 7.12 6.33 18.66
C LYS A 72 6.32 7.18 17.69
N LYS A 73 6.84 8.36 17.32
CA LYS A 73 6.26 9.16 16.24
C LYS A 73 6.40 8.41 14.91
N ILE A 74 5.32 8.38 14.12
CA ILE A 74 5.33 7.71 12.81
C ILE A 74 5.49 8.68 11.63
N ASP A 75 5.47 9.98 11.92
CA ASP A 75 5.46 11.06 10.94
C ASP A 75 6.57 10.95 9.89
N ASN A 76 7.77 10.52 10.25
CA ASN A 76 8.90 10.37 9.31
C ASN A 76 9.47 8.96 9.27
N ASP A 77 8.73 7.97 9.77
CA ASP A 77 9.17 6.58 9.88
C ASP A 77 8.21 5.66 9.13
N PHE A 78 8.61 5.29 7.90
CA PHE A 78 7.79 4.49 7.00
C PHE A 78 7.39 3.14 7.62
N ASP A 79 8.33 2.43 8.23
CA ASP A 79 8.07 1.09 8.80
C ASP A 79 7.17 1.16 10.03
N ALA A 80 7.31 2.20 10.85
CA ALA A 80 6.41 2.45 11.96
C ALA A 80 5.01 2.82 11.46
N ALA A 81 4.90 3.59 10.38
CA ALA A 81 3.63 3.90 9.74
C ALA A 81 2.95 2.67 9.13
N VAL A 82 3.71 1.76 8.51
CA VAL A 82 3.21 0.46 8.01
C VAL A 82 2.72 -0.42 9.16
N SER A 83 3.49 -0.49 10.25
CA SER A 83 3.10 -1.24 11.46
C SER A 83 1.82 -0.68 12.08
N TRP A 84 1.71 0.65 12.15
CA TRP A 84 0.49 1.33 12.58
C TRP A 84 -0.69 0.99 11.66
N MET A 85 -0.48 0.95 10.35
CA MET A 85 -1.51 0.59 9.37
C MET A 85 -1.99 -0.85 9.55
N HIS A 86 -1.09 -1.81 9.78
CA HIS A 86 -1.48 -3.20 10.07
C HIS A 86 -2.33 -3.32 11.34
N ALA A 87 -2.08 -2.48 12.35
CA ALA A 87 -2.82 -2.52 13.60
C ALA A 87 -4.14 -1.74 13.57
N ASN A 88 -4.28 -0.72 12.71
CA ASN A 88 -5.37 0.26 12.77
C ASN A 88 -6.18 0.40 11.49
N ALA A 89 -5.80 -0.24 10.39
CA ALA A 89 -6.60 -0.25 9.18
C ALA A 89 -7.60 -1.43 9.22
N PRO A 90 -8.90 -1.18 9.44
CA PRO A 90 -9.88 -2.25 9.30
C PRO A 90 -9.86 -2.81 7.88
N ASP A 91 -9.99 -4.13 7.74
CA ASP A 91 -10.37 -4.72 6.45
C ASP A 91 -11.79 -4.25 6.13
N MET A 92 -11.88 -3.32 5.18
CA MET A 92 -13.16 -2.74 4.79
C MET A 92 -13.85 -3.55 3.69
N GLY A 93 -13.35 -4.74 3.34
CA GLY A 93 -13.95 -5.60 2.32
C GLY A 93 -13.93 -5.00 0.89
N GLY A 94 -13.30 -3.85 0.69
CA GLY A 94 -13.34 -3.07 -0.55
C GLY A 94 -14.11 -1.74 -0.45
N ALA A 95 -14.67 -1.42 0.72
CA ALA A 95 -15.30 -0.12 0.95
C ALA A 95 -14.24 0.97 1.21
N ILE A 96 -14.44 2.15 0.61
CA ILE A 96 -13.66 3.35 0.94
C ILE A 96 -14.44 4.14 2.01
N PRO A 97 -13.86 4.42 3.19
CA PRO A 97 -14.55 5.18 4.23
C PRO A 97 -14.82 6.61 3.73
N GLY A 98 -16.08 7.01 3.74
CA GLY A 98 -16.52 8.34 3.28
C GLY A 98 -17.05 8.39 1.84
N ALA A 99 -16.96 7.31 1.06
CA ALA A 99 -17.70 7.16 -0.18
C ALA A 99 -19.15 6.73 0.12
N GLY A 100 -19.89 7.61 0.79
CA GLY A 100 -21.35 7.52 0.87
C GLY A 100 -21.95 7.85 -0.50
N HIS A 101 -23.02 7.15 -0.84
CA HIS A 101 -23.95 7.57 -1.90
C HIS A 101 -24.59 8.91 -1.52
#